data_AF-A0A419JFK5-F1
#
_entry.id   AF-A0A419JFK5-F1
#
_cell.length_a   1.000
_cell.length_b   1.000
_cell.length_c   1.000
_cell.angle_alpha   90.00
_cell.angle_beta   90.00
_cell.angle_gamma   90.00
#
_symmetry.space_group_name_H-M   'P 1'
#
loop_
_entity.id
_entity.type
_entity.pdbx_description
1 polymer ?
#
loop_
_entity_poly.entity_id
_entity_poly.type
_entity_poly.pdbx_seq_one_letter_code
_entity_poly.pdbx_strand_id
1 'polypeptide(L)'
;MVRNEREIKELKEELLKITGFIADFGTDREFNDEDVKFSTDVTDALSWVLEEISTEHFRSNAYLNIANLKKLAEKIEKRTGRKLEDYE
;
A
#
# COMPACT_ATOMS: atom_id res chain seq x y z
N MET A 1 -7.02 -5.81 -21.62
CA MET A 1 -7.16 -7.00 -20.75
C MET A 1 -7.95 -6.58 -19.52
N VAL A 2 -9.13 -7.15 -19.31
CA VAL A 2 -9.83 -7.01 -18.02
C VAL A 2 -9.12 -7.95 -17.06
N ARG A 3 -8.44 -7.40 -16.05
CA ARG A 3 -7.91 -8.21 -14.95
C ARG A 3 -9.08 -8.94 -14.31
N ASN A 4 -8.96 -10.25 -14.09
CA ASN A 4 -10.04 -11.01 -13.45
C ASN A 4 -9.76 -11.16 -11.95
N GLU A 5 -10.83 -11.29 -11.16
CA GLU A 5 -10.75 -11.42 -9.69
C GLU A 5 -9.84 -12.56 -9.23
N ARG A 6 -9.74 -13.63 -10.03
CA ARG A 6 -8.89 -14.79 -9.74
C ARG A 6 -7.40 -14.43 -9.78
N GLU A 7 -6.94 -13.67 -10.78
CA GLU A 7 -5.54 -13.21 -10.83
C GLU A 7 -5.17 -12.36 -9.62
N ILE A 8 -6.12 -11.54 -9.13
CA ILE A 8 -5.95 -10.71 -7.94
C ILE A 8 -5.82 -11.58 -6.68
N LYS A 9 -6.67 -12.61 -6.56
CA LYS A 9 -6.60 -13.58 -5.45
C LYS A 9 -5.29 -14.36 -5.45
N GLU A 10 -4.88 -14.87 -6.60
CA GLU A 10 -3.63 -15.64 -6.75
C GLU A 10 -2.41 -14.78 -6.34
N LEU A 11 -2.33 -13.52 -6.80
CA LEU A 11 -1.26 -12.60 -6.41
C LEU A 11 -1.28 -12.31 -4.89
N LYS A 12 -2.46 -12.04 -4.32
CA LYS A 12 -2.59 -11.77 -2.88
C LYS A 12 -2.14 -12.97 -2.05
N GLU A 13 -2.55 -14.18 -2.43
CA GLU A 13 -2.17 -15.42 -1.74
C GLU A 13 -0.66 -15.68 -1.82
N GLU A 14 -0.03 -15.42 -2.98
CA GLU A 14 1.42 -15.53 -3.15
C GLU A 14 2.15 -14.56 -2.21
N LEU A 15 1.74 -13.28 -2.18
CA LEU A 15 2.34 -12.27 -1.32
C LEU A 15 2.19 -12.61 0.16
N LEU A 16 0.98 -12.98 0.61
CA LEU A 16 0.72 -13.40 1.99
C LEU A 16 1.60 -14.57 2.42
N LYS A 17 1.80 -15.54 1.53
CA LYS A 17 2.63 -16.71 1.82
C LYS A 17 4.09 -16.31 2.01
N ILE A 18 4.62 -15.44 1.15
CA ILE A 18 6.02 -14.99 1.22
C ILE A 18 6.25 -14.11 2.45
N THR A 19 5.42 -13.09 2.66
CA THR A 19 5.57 -12.17 3.79
C THR A 19 5.32 -12.88 5.11
N GLY A 20 4.35 -13.81 5.18
CA GLY A 20 4.12 -14.65 6.35
C GLY A 20 5.32 -15.55 6.68
N PHE A 21 5.96 -16.16 5.67
CA PHE A 21 7.17 -16.96 5.87
C PHE A 21 8.32 -16.12 6.43
N ILE A 22 8.52 -14.89 5.92
CA ILE A 22 9.54 -13.98 6.43
C ILE A 22 9.21 -13.52 7.85
N ALA A 23 7.94 -13.27 8.17
CA ALA A 23 7.53 -12.89 9.52
C ALA A 23 7.77 -14.01 10.54
N ASP A 24 7.52 -15.27 10.16
CA ASP A 24 7.64 -16.41 11.06
C ASP A 24 9.10 -16.88 11.23
N PHE A 25 9.92 -16.80 10.18
CA PHE A 25 11.25 -17.42 10.15
C PHE A 25 12.41 -16.48 9.83
N GLY A 26 12.11 -15.26 9.38
CA GLY A 26 13.12 -14.25 9.06
C GLY A 26 13.71 -13.61 10.31
N THR A 27 14.85 -12.97 10.13
CA THR A 27 15.45 -12.08 11.12
C THR A 27 14.70 -10.74 11.19
N ASP A 28 14.88 -10.00 12.28
CA ASP A 28 14.35 -8.63 12.41
C ASP A 28 14.75 -7.74 11.24
N ARG A 29 15.95 -7.93 10.68
CA ARG A 29 16.42 -7.16 9.53
C ARG A 29 15.61 -7.48 8.28
N GLU A 30 15.38 -8.75 8.00
CA GLU A 30 14.63 -9.21 6.82
C GLU A 30 13.15 -8.84 6.94
N PHE A 31 12.57 -8.96 8.13
CA PHE A 31 11.19 -8.52 8.38
C PHE A 31 11.00 -7.01 8.19
N ASN A 32 12.01 -6.21 8.55
CA ASN A 32 11.96 -4.75 8.41
C ASN A 32 12.41 -4.24 7.03
N ASP A 33 12.68 -5.13 6.08
CA ASP A 33 13.05 -4.79 4.71
C ASP A 33 11.94 -3.97 4.03
N GLU A 34 12.34 -3.03 3.15
CA GLU A 34 11.40 -2.15 2.46
C GLU A 34 10.51 -2.92 1.48
N ASP A 35 11.03 -3.98 0.85
CA ASP A 35 10.26 -4.80 -0.09
C ASP A 35 9.18 -5.63 0.64
N VAL A 36 9.45 -6.04 1.88
CA VAL A 36 8.47 -6.76 2.73
C VAL A 36 7.34 -5.82 3.16
N LYS A 37 7.70 -4.59 3.55
CA LYS A 37 6.71 -3.55 3.87
C LYS A 37 5.84 -3.23 2.66
N PHE A 38 6.47 -2.99 1.51
CA PHE A 38 5.76 -2.71 0.26
C PHE A 38 4.84 -3.87 -0.15
N SER A 39 5.30 -5.12 -0.02
CA SER A 39 4.49 -6.30 -0.32
C SER A 39 3.27 -6.42 0.60
N THR A 40 3.42 -6.04 1.86
CA THR A 40 2.32 -5.99 2.84
C THR A 40 1.32 -4.89 2.46
N ASP A 41 1.81 -3.69 2.11
CA ASP A 41 1.00 -2.55 1.61
C ASP A 41 0.15 -2.93 0.39
N VAL A 42 0.75 -3.65 -0.56
CA VAL A 42 0.05 -4.16 -1.75
C VAL A 42 -0.99 -5.21 -1.36
N THR A 43 -0.66 -6.11 -0.44
CA THR A 43 -1.56 -7.17 0.01
C THR A 43 -2.86 -6.62 0.56
N ASP A 44 -2.83 -5.61 1.44
CA ASP A 44 -4.08 -5.07 1.97
C ASP A 44 -4.84 -4.25 0.93
N ALA A 45 -4.15 -3.60 -0.01
CA ALA A 45 -4.83 -2.98 -1.15
C ALA A 45 -5.59 -4.01 -2.00
N LEU A 46 -5.02 -5.19 -2.22
CA LEU A 46 -5.71 -6.29 -2.90
C LEU A 46 -6.88 -6.83 -2.06
N SER A 47 -6.70 -6.99 -0.74
CA SER A 47 -7.78 -7.36 0.18
C SER A 47 -8.93 -6.35 0.14
N TRP A 48 -8.64 -5.06 0.00
CA TRP A 48 -9.67 -4.02 -0.14
C TRP A 48 -10.42 -4.15 -1.46
N VAL A 49 -9.70 -4.35 -2.58
CA VAL A 49 -10.31 -4.56 -3.90
C VAL A 49 -11.19 -5.81 -3.93
N LEU A 50 -10.84 -6.84 -3.17
CA LEU A 50 -11.62 -8.07 -3.00
C LEU A 50 -12.74 -7.96 -1.96
N GLU A 51 -12.98 -6.76 -1.40
CA GLU A 51 -14.00 -6.48 -0.37
C GLU A 51 -13.79 -7.25 0.95
N GLU A 52 -12.59 -7.75 1.21
CA GLU A 52 -12.23 -8.49 2.42
C GLU A 52 -11.86 -7.57 3.59
N ILE A 53 -11.46 -6.33 3.31
CA ILE A 53 -11.25 -5.28 4.31
C ILE A 53 -12.08 -4.04 4.01
N SER A 54 -12.53 -3.35 5.06
CA SER A 54 -13.29 -2.12 4.91
C SER A 54 -12.41 -0.98 4.38
N THR A 55 -13.02 -0.07 3.62
CA THR A 55 -12.33 1.13 3.10
C THR A 55 -11.93 2.08 4.24
N GLU A 56 -12.58 2.00 5.40
CA GLU A 56 -12.25 2.79 6.58
C GLU A 56 -10.88 2.40 7.14
N HIS A 57 -10.59 1.10 7.25
CA HIS A 57 -9.27 0.62 7.64
C HIS A 57 -8.20 0.99 6.62
N PHE A 58 -8.52 0.81 5.32
CA PHE A 58 -7.60 1.11 4.23
C PHE A 58 -7.22 2.61 4.14
N ARG A 59 -8.15 3.52 4.42
CA ARG A 59 -7.90 4.99 4.42
C ARG A 59 -7.41 5.53 5.76
N SER A 60 -7.18 4.66 6.74
CA SER A 60 -6.68 5.08 8.04
C SER A 60 -5.26 5.62 7.94
N ASN A 61 -4.89 6.53 8.86
CA ASN A 61 -3.52 7.06 8.93
C ASN A 61 -2.46 5.98 9.24
N ALA A 62 -2.89 4.80 9.71
CA ALA A 62 -2.02 3.66 9.94
C ALA A 62 -1.59 2.98 8.62
N TYR A 63 -2.32 3.22 7.53
CA TYR A 63 -2.09 2.58 6.23
C TYR A 63 -1.73 3.62 5.15
N LEU A 64 -2.69 4.47 4.80
CA LEU A 64 -2.55 5.52 3.80
C LEU A 64 -2.68 6.87 4.48
N ASN A 65 -1.54 7.46 4.86
CA ASN A 65 -1.51 8.77 5.52
C ASN A 65 -1.73 9.91 4.51
N ILE A 66 -2.94 9.97 3.94
CA ILE A 66 -3.38 10.95 2.95
C ILE A 66 -3.21 12.37 3.49
N ALA A 67 -3.44 12.58 4.79
CA ALA A 67 -3.25 13.88 5.43
C ALA A 67 -1.79 14.34 5.35
N ASN A 68 -0.83 13.45 5.61
CA ASN A 68 0.60 13.76 5.45
C ASN A 68 0.96 14.00 3.98
N LEU A 69 0.46 13.17 3.05
CA LEU A 69 0.71 13.36 1.61
C LEU A 69 0.19 14.71 1.12
N LYS A 70 -1.01 15.13 1.54
CA LYS A 70 -1.55 16.47 1.25
C LYS A 70 -0.66 17.59 1.80
N LYS A 71 -0.17 17.47 3.05
CA LYS A 71 0.77 18.43 3.63
C LYS A 71 2.09 18.51 2.85
N LEU A 72 2.59 17.37 2.35
CA LEU A 72 3.78 17.34 1.49
C LEU A 72 3.52 18.05 0.16
N ALA A 73 2.37 17.81 -0.47
CA ALA A 73 1.97 18.50 -1.69
C ALA A 73 1.91 20.02 -1.46
N GLU A 74 1.22 20.50 -0.42
CA GLU A 74 1.15 21.94 -0.07
C GLU A 74 2.54 22.58 0.10
N LYS A 75 3.50 21.86 0.70
CA LYS A 75 4.89 22.35 0.82
C LYS A 75 5.57 22.47 -0.55
N ILE A 76 5.33 21.52 -1.44
CA ILE A 76 5.84 21.56 -2.81
C ILE A 76 5.21 22.74 -3.57
N GLU A 77 3.89 22.93 -3.47
CA GLU A 77 3.20 24.05 -4.13
C GLU A 77 3.78 25.40 -3.69
N LYS A 78 3.98 25.59 -2.38
CA LYS A 78 4.59 26.82 -1.84
C LYS A 78 6.02 27.05 -2.34
N ARG A 79 6.80 25.97 -2.51
CA ARG A 79 8.19 26.05 -2.95
C ARG A 79 8.33 26.28 -4.46
N THR A 80 7.46 25.70 -5.27
CA THR A 80 7.61 25.68 -6.74
C THR A 80 6.65 26.61 -7.47
N GLY A 81 5.60 27.08 -6.80
CA GLY A 81 4.50 27.83 -7.42
C GLY A 81 3.56 26.98 -8.29
N ARG A 82 3.82 25.68 -8.44
CA ARG A 82 2.96 24.74 -9.19
C ARG A 82 1.85 24.23 -8.29
N LYS A 83 0.61 24.13 -8.79
CA LYS A 83 -0.51 23.58 -8.02
C LYS A 83 -0.68 22.08 -8.27
N LEU A 84 -1.06 21.35 -7.23
CA LEU A 84 -1.44 19.94 -7.33
C LEU A 84 -2.69 19.77 -8.19
N GLU A 85 -3.60 20.75 -8.19
CA GLU A 85 -4.81 20.73 -9.01
C GLU A 85 -4.52 20.81 -10.52
N ASP A 86 -3.34 21.30 -10.90
CA ASP A 86 -2.87 21.39 -12.29
C ASP A 86 -2.04 20.16 -12.72
N TYR A 87 -1.94 19.11 -11.89
CA TYR A 87 -1.13 17.92 -12.16
C TYR A 87 -1.94 16.83 -12.88
N GLU A 88 -1.54 16.50 -14.12
CA GLU A 88 -2.06 15.39 -14.94
C GLU A 88 -1.16 14.15 -14.87
#